data_AF-A0A8D0GYG9-F1
#
_entry.id   AF-A0A8D0GYG9-F1
#
_cell.length_a   1.000
_cell.length_b   1.000
_cell.length_c   1.000
_cell.angle_alpha   90.00
_cell.angle_beta   90.00
_cell.angle_gamma   90.00
#
_symmetry.space_group_name_H-M   'P 1'
#
loop_
_entity.id
_entity.type
_entity.pdbx_description
1 polymer ?
#
loop_
_entity_poly.entity_id
_entity_poly.type
_entity_poly.pdbx_seq_one_letter_code
_entity_poly.pdbx_strand_id
1 'polypeptide(L)'
;MRVERLVPLALPRGQKLQCELCRGPAGLRCGACCVTYYCEVEHQKADWDSIHEKICQLLIPLRTPLPFYNSDKERNHGLEQQLSREKHLVELTHRVAQKFLFEGKHKEAIPAALHSLRFSIHIYGLNSVELVPPYLILAEASIGLGHLTQAEEYLSQAQWTVLKTSHCSDAIQSKLHRNLGLLYAAKGNFEESLYHLANDIYFASCAFGTNNISSSGGYYHMANVFFRQNKMDIADSLYSEVSSRSLKLVFMLFWSMVEFVKALTSILTEDFFILYFAWFFKGEYTKFPLLKMWKK
;
A
#
# COMPACT_ATOMS: atom_id res chain seq x y z
N MET A 1 5.83 -20.77 -12.11
CA MET A 1 5.48 -21.43 -10.83
C MET A 1 5.79 -22.93 -10.91
N ARG A 2 6.67 -23.45 -10.05
CA ARG A 2 6.94 -24.91 -9.92
C ARG A 2 6.32 -25.44 -8.64
N VAL A 3 5.50 -26.49 -8.73
CA VAL A 3 4.76 -27.08 -7.61
C VAL A 3 5.36 -28.44 -7.28
N GLU A 4 5.67 -28.67 -6.00
CA GLU A 4 6.10 -29.97 -5.51
C GLU A 4 5.18 -30.47 -4.41
N ARG A 5 4.76 -31.73 -4.51
CA ARG A 5 3.97 -32.38 -3.45
C ARG A 5 4.87 -32.79 -2.31
N LEU A 6 4.43 -32.51 -1.08
CA LEU A 6 5.10 -32.97 0.11
C LEU A 6 4.85 -34.47 0.31
N VAL A 7 5.90 -35.20 0.67
CA VAL A 7 5.80 -36.59 1.13
C VAL A 7 5.72 -36.56 2.65
N PRO A 8 4.55 -36.82 3.28
CA PRO A 8 4.39 -36.66 4.72
C PRO A 8 5.35 -37.51 5.56
N LEU A 9 5.75 -38.67 5.03
CA LEU A 9 6.69 -39.60 5.67
C LEU A 9 8.14 -39.10 5.68
N ALA A 10 8.49 -38.13 4.82
CA ALA A 10 9.82 -37.54 4.77
C ALA A 10 10.02 -36.40 5.77
N LEU A 11 8.97 -36.01 6.51
CA LEU A 11 9.03 -34.91 7.47
C LEU A 11 9.57 -35.39 8.83
N PRO A 12 10.41 -34.58 9.50
CA PRO A 12 10.80 -34.84 10.88
C PRO A 12 9.58 -35.03 11.78
N ARG A 13 9.63 -36.03 12.68
CA ARG A 13 8.52 -36.33 13.58
C ARG A 13 8.14 -35.08 14.38
N GLY A 14 6.85 -34.72 14.33
CA GLY A 14 6.28 -33.59 15.08
C GLY A 14 6.25 -32.25 14.35
N GLN A 15 6.85 -32.12 13.16
CA GLN A 15 6.86 -30.86 12.42
C GLN A 15 5.57 -30.68 11.61
N LYS A 16 4.74 -29.69 11.99
CA LYS A 16 3.53 -29.31 11.25
C LYS A 16 3.86 -28.18 10.28
N LEU A 17 3.90 -28.48 8.98
CA LEU A 17 4.03 -27.47 7.94
C LEU A 17 2.68 -26.79 7.70
N GLN A 18 2.69 -25.46 7.66
CA GLN A 18 1.50 -24.63 7.53
C GLN A 18 1.51 -23.87 6.21
N CYS A 19 0.32 -23.66 5.65
CA CYS A 19 0.14 -22.85 4.46
C CYS A 19 0.50 -21.39 4.71
N GLU A 20 1.24 -20.77 3.79
CA GLU A 20 1.66 -19.37 3.91
C GLU A 20 0.49 -18.38 4.02
N LEU A 21 -0.67 -18.67 3.42
CA LEU A 21 -1.82 -17.77 3.37
C LEU A 21 -2.85 -18.04 4.48
N CYS A 22 -3.33 -19.28 4.60
CA CYS A 22 -4.42 -19.62 5.53
C CYS A 22 -3.97 -20.24 6.87
N ARG A 23 -2.67 -20.54 7.03
CA ARG A 23 -2.11 -21.29 8.17
C ARG A 23 -2.66 -22.71 8.40
N GLY A 24 -3.49 -23.22 7.49
CA GLY A 24 -3.94 -24.61 7.47
C GLY A 24 -2.81 -25.60 7.17
N PRO A 25 -3.06 -26.92 7.24
CA PRO A 25 -2.04 -27.94 6.97
C PRO A 25 -1.54 -27.83 5.52
N ALA A 26 -0.23 -27.84 5.32
CA ALA A 26 0.37 -27.78 3.99
C ALA A 26 0.57 -29.17 3.37
N GLY A 27 0.27 -29.30 2.07
CA GLY A 27 0.52 -30.49 1.26
C GLY A 27 1.45 -30.23 0.06
N LEU A 28 1.74 -28.96 -0.22
CA LEU A 28 2.55 -28.52 -1.35
C LEU A 28 3.70 -27.63 -0.87
N ARG A 29 4.77 -27.55 -1.66
CA ARG A 29 5.83 -26.56 -1.50
C ARG A 29 6.21 -25.92 -2.83
N CYS A 30 6.81 -24.74 -2.75
CA CYS A 30 7.42 -24.11 -3.92
C CYS A 30 8.66 -24.91 -4.35
N GLY A 31 8.70 -25.38 -5.60
CA GLY A 31 9.85 -26.13 -6.14
C GLY A 31 11.06 -25.27 -6.51
N ALA A 32 11.00 -23.95 -6.30
CA ALA A 32 12.12 -23.06 -6.54
C ALA A 32 12.88 -22.73 -5.24
N CYS A 33 12.18 -22.30 -4.18
CA CYS A 33 12.83 -22.00 -2.90
C CYS A 33 12.83 -23.18 -1.92
N CYS A 34 11.92 -24.16 -2.09
CA CYS A 34 11.73 -25.29 -1.18
C CYS A 34 11.44 -24.94 0.30
N VAL A 35 11.25 -23.65 0.62
CA VAL A 35 11.06 -23.14 1.99
C VAL A 35 9.67 -22.53 2.24
N THR A 36 8.81 -22.42 1.23
CA THR A 36 7.39 -22.01 1.38
C THR A 36 6.45 -23.16 1.09
N TYR A 37 5.35 -23.18 1.86
CA TYR A 37 4.42 -24.31 1.88
C TYR A 37 2.97 -23.84 1.68
N TYR A 38 2.17 -24.65 1.01
CA TYR A 38 0.78 -24.33 0.65
C TYR A 38 -0.13 -25.54 0.88
N CYS A 39 -1.41 -25.31 1.21
CA CYS A 39 -2.40 -26.38 1.29
C CYS A 39 -2.84 -26.84 -0.11
N GLU A 40 -3.00 -25.89 -1.05
CA GLU A 40 -3.56 -26.13 -2.37
C GLU A 40 -2.86 -25.26 -3.44
N VAL A 41 -3.04 -25.64 -4.72
CA VAL A 41 -2.42 -24.96 -5.87
C VAL A 41 -2.92 -23.52 -6.00
N GLU A 42 -4.20 -23.27 -5.67
CA GLU A 42 -4.79 -21.93 -5.72
C GLU A 42 -4.10 -20.95 -4.76
N HIS A 43 -3.79 -21.39 -3.53
CA HIS A 43 -3.04 -20.56 -2.59
C HIS A 43 -1.61 -20.30 -3.05
N GLN A 44 -0.96 -21.30 -3.66
CA GLN A 44 0.37 -21.11 -4.23
C GLN A 44 0.34 -20.11 -5.39
N LYS A 45 -0.69 -20.21 -6.26
CA LYS A 45 -0.87 -19.30 -7.39
C LYS A 45 -1.16 -17.87 -6.93
N ALA A 46 -2.07 -17.70 -5.97
CA ALA A 46 -2.37 -16.39 -5.39
C ALA A 46 -1.12 -15.74 -4.77
N ASP A 47 -0.30 -16.50 -4.06
CA ASP A 47 0.97 -16.00 -3.51
C ASP A 47 1.97 -15.65 -4.63
N TRP A 48 2.07 -16.49 -5.67
CA TRP A 48 2.93 -16.28 -6.85
C TRP A 48 2.59 -15.00 -7.61
N ASP A 49 1.32 -14.84 -7.96
CA ASP A 49 0.81 -13.71 -8.74
C ASP A 49 0.90 -12.39 -7.95
N SER A 50 0.86 -12.46 -6.62
CA SER A 50 1.01 -11.31 -5.74
C SER A 50 2.47 -10.89 -5.54
N ILE A 51 3.28 -11.73 -4.89
CA ILE A 51 4.62 -11.33 -4.42
C ILE A 51 5.66 -12.43 -4.50
N HIS A 52 5.27 -13.70 -4.43
CA HIS A 52 6.20 -14.80 -4.23
C HIS A 52 7.23 -14.90 -5.36
N GLU A 53 6.88 -14.58 -6.61
CA GLU A 53 7.86 -14.51 -7.70
C GLU A 53 9.06 -13.60 -7.37
N LYS A 54 8.80 -12.45 -6.73
CA LYS A 54 9.81 -11.45 -6.38
C LYS A 54 10.61 -11.83 -5.13
N ILE A 55 9.98 -12.50 -4.16
CA ILE A 55 10.61 -12.83 -2.87
C ILE A 55 11.16 -14.25 -2.81
N CYS A 56 10.82 -15.14 -3.74
CA CYS A 56 11.13 -16.57 -3.72
C CYS A 56 12.57 -16.87 -3.31
N GLN A 57 13.55 -16.25 -3.97
CA GLN A 57 14.97 -16.45 -3.69
C GLN A 57 15.44 -15.74 -2.40
N LEU A 58 14.80 -14.61 -2.06
CA LEU A 58 15.11 -13.83 -0.86
C LEU A 58 14.66 -14.54 0.42
N LEU A 59 13.71 -15.48 0.33
CA LEU A 59 13.23 -16.25 1.48
C LEU A 59 14.20 -17.34 1.92
N ILE A 60 15.05 -17.84 1.01
CA ILE A 60 15.92 -18.99 1.30
C ILE A 60 16.86 -18.66 2.48
N PRO A 61 17.65 -17.56 2.45
CA PRO A 61 18.60 -17.28 3.52
C PRO A 61 17.95 -16.96 4.87
N LEU A 62 16.67 -16.60 4.90
CA LEU A 62 15.93 -16.26 6.11
C LEU A 62 15.32 -17.48 6.80
N ARG A 63 15.04 -18.53 6.01
CA ARG A 63 14.37 -19.75 6.50
C ARG A 63 15.34 -20.93 6.63
N THR A 64 16.54 -20.81 6.06
CA THR A 64 17.63 -21.75 6.31
C THR A 64 18.35 -21.41 7.62
N PRO A 65 18.72 -22.41 8.43
CA PRO A 65 19.48 -22.18 9.65
C PRO A 65 20.81 -21.46 9.34
N LEU A 66 21.16 -20.49 10.18
CA LEU A 66 22.41 -19.74 10.03
C LEU A 66 23.61 -20.70 10.06
N PRO A 67 24.65 -20.44 9.24
CA PRO A 67 25.88 -21.20 9.32
C PRO A 67 26.54 -21.01 10.68
N PHE A 68 27.34 -22.00 11.10
CA PHE A 68 28.13 -21.89 12.32
C PHE A 68 29.24 -20.85 12.12
N TYR A 69 29.31 -19.87 13.02
CA TYR A 69 30.31 -18.81 13.00
C TYR A 69 31.31 -19.02 14.14
N ASN A 70 32.60 -18.87 13.83
CA ASN A 70 33.67 -19.13 14.80
C ASN A 70 33.97 -17.92 15.69
N SER A 71 33.73 -16.70 15.19
CA SER A 71 34.01 -15.45 15.92
C SER A 71 32.75 -14.68 16.30
N ASP A 72 32.81 -13.93 17.41
CA ASP A 72 31.74 -13.00 17.81
C ASP A 72 31.42 -11.95 16.74
N LYS A 73 32.45 -11.46 16.04
CA LYS A 73 32.28 -10.45 14.98
C LYS A 73 31.48 -10.99 13.80
N GLU A 74 31.78 -12.21 13.34
CA GLU A 74 31.03 -12.86 12.26
C GLU A 74 29.59 -13.16 12.66
N ARG A 75 29.36 -13.58 13.92
CA ARG A 75 28.02 -13.79 14.46
C ARG A 75 27.18 -12.52 14.41
N ASN A 76 27.71 -11.41 14.94
CA ASN A 76 27.00 -10.13 14.95
C ASN A 76 26.75 -9.64 13.52
N HIS A 77 27.74 -9.76 12.64
CA HIS A 77 27.58 -9.38 11.24
C HIS A 77 26.50 -10.21 10.52
N GLY A 78 26.43 -11.51 10.77
CA GLY A 78 25.40 -12.38 10.22
C GLY A 78 23.99 -12.00 10.69
N LEU A 79 23.84 -11.66 11.97
CA LEU A 79 22.56 -11.18 12.53
C LEU A 79 22.14 -9.84 11.93
N GLU A 80 23.07 -8.90 11.77
CA GLU A 80 22.80 -7.60 11.12
C GLU A 80 22.36 -7.78 9.66
N GLN A 81 23.03 -8.67 8.91
CA GLN A 81 22.64 -8.99 7.53
C GLN A 81 21.24 -9.61 7.46
N GLN A 82 20.91 -10.52 8.38
CA GLN A 82 19.59 -11.14 8.43
C GLN A 82 18.52 -10.08 8.70
N LEU A 83 18.73 -9.24 9.71
CA LEU A 83 17.82 -8.14 10.06
C LEU A 83 17.64 -7.16 8.89
N SER A 84 18.72 -6.81 8.19
CA SER A 84 18.70 -5.95 7.01
C SER A 84 17.85 -6.55 5.87
N ARG A 85 18.01 -7.84 5.61
CA ARG A 85 17.21 -8.57 4.61
C ARG A 85 15.73 -8.62 4.99
N GLU A 86 15.41 -8.85 6.26
CA GLU A 86 14.03 -8.88 6.73
C GLU A 86 13.37 -7.50 6.61
N LYS A 87 14.05 -6.42 6.99
CA LYS A 87 13.58 -5.05 6.80
C LYS A 87 13.31 -4.73 5.32
N HIS A 88 14.23 -5.13 4.44
CA HIS A 88 14.03 -4.99 3.00
C HIS A 88 12.77 -5.72 2.50
N LEU A 89 12.51 -6.93 3.02
CA LEU A 89 11.29 -7.67 2.67
C LEU A 89 10.02 -7.01 3.19
N VAL A 90 10.03 -6.45 4.41
CA VAL A 90 8.90 -5.65 4.94
C VAL A 90 8.56 -4.52 3.98
N GLU A 91 9.56 -3.72 3.58
CA GLU A 91 9.37 -2.59 2.67
C GLU A 91 8.88 -3.02 1.29
N LEU A 92 9.48 -4.06 0.72
CA LEU A 92 9.13 -4.58 -0.60
C LEU A 92 7.69 -5.09 -0.64
N THR A 93 7.33 -5.94 0.33
CA THR A 93 5.98 -6.53 0.45
C THR A 93 4.93 -5.46 0.70
N HIS A 94 5.23 -4.49 1.58
CA HIS A 94 4.37 -3.34 1.85
C HIS A 94 4.10 -2.52 0.58
N ARG A 95 5.15 -2.18 -0.17
CA ARG A 95 5.04 -1.39 -1.40
C ARG A 95 4.24 -2.11 -2.48
N VAL A 96 4.45 -3.42 -2.64
CA VAL A 96 3.69 -4.22 -3.62
C VAL A 96 2.22 -4.32 -3.23
N ALA A 97 1.92 -4.53 -1.94
CA ALA A 97 0.55 -4.58 -1.46
C ALA A 97 -0.17 -3.23 -1.67
N GLN A 98 0.49 -2.11 -1.35
CA GLN A 98 -0.04 -0.77 -1.63
C GLN A 98 -0.30 -0.55 -3.11
N LYS A 99 0.65 -0.94 -3.98
CA LYS A 99 0.47 -0.84 -5.43
C LYS A 99 -0.80 -1.56 -5.90
N PHE A 100 -1.05 -2.77 -5.41
CA PHE A 100 -2.27 -3.50 -5.75
C PHE A 100 -3.54 -2.82 -5.26
N LEU A 101 -3.53 -2.22 -4.06
CA LEU A 101 -4.66 -1.42 -3.58
C LEU A 101 -4.93 -0.22 -4.49
N PHE A 102 -3.89 0.52 -4.90
CA PHE A 102 -4.02 1.64 -5.83
C PHE A 102 -4.57 1.21 -7.20
N GLU A 103 -4.25 -0.01 -7.66
CA GLU A 103 -4.79 -0.59 -8.90
C GLU A 103 -6.20 -1.19 -8.74
N GLY A 104 -6.78 -1.20 -7.53
CA GLY A 104 -8.07 -1.85 -7.24
C GLY A 104 -8.02 -3.39 -7.22
N LYS A 105 -6.82 -3.98 -7.26
CA LYS A 105 -6.58 -5.43 -7.27
C LYS A 105 -6.54 -5.97 -5.85
N HIS A 106 -7.70 -5.97 -5.19
CA HIS A 106 -7.81 -6.30 -3.77
C HIS A 106 -7.44 -7.75 -3.45
N LYS A 107 -7.70 -8.72 -4.34
CA LYS A 107 -7.35 -10.13 -4.11
C LYS A 107 -5.85 -10.34 -4.09
N GLU A 108 -5.14 -9.70 -5.02
CA GLU A 108 -3.70 -9.77 -5.19
C GLU A 108 -2.95 -8.97 -4.11
N ALA A 109 -3.58 -7.98 -3.49
CA ALA A 109 -2.99 -7.24 -2.37
C ALA A 109 -2.82 -8.10 -1.10
N ILE A 110 -3.71 -9.07 -0.86
CA ILE A 110 -3.77 -9.83 0.39
C ILE A 110 -2.47 -10.62 0.67
N PRO A 111 -1.95 -11.46 -0.24
CA PRO A 111 -0.72 -12.23 0.04
C PRO A 111 0.48 -11.33 0.35
N ALA A 112 0.69 -10.27 -0.43
CA ALA A 112 1.75 -9.29 -0.19
C ALA A 112 1.62 -8.64 1.20
N ALA A 113 0.41 -8.26 1.59
CA ALA A 113 0.16 -7.67 2.91
C ALA A 113 0.35 -8.67 4.06
N LEU A 114 -0.04 -9.94 3.88
CA LEU A 114 0.19 -11.02 4.84
C LEU A 114 1.69 -11.28 5.05
N HIS A 115 2.49 -11.27 3.99
CA HIS A 115 3.95 -11.37 4.10
C HIS A 115 4.53 -10.16 4.83
N SER A 116 4.10 -8.95 4.49
CA SER A 116 4.52 -7.72 5.19
C SER A 116 4.25 -7.82 6.69
N LEU A 117 3.04 -8.24 7.07
CA LEU A 117 2.68 -8.44 8.47
C LEU A 117 3.56 -9.48 9.15
N ARG A 118 3.83 -10.62 8.52
CA ARG A 118 4.62 -11.71 9.11
C ARG A 118 6.08 -11.30 9.32
N PHE A 119 6.70 -10.62 8.36
CA PHE A 119 8.05 -10.10 8.54
C PHE A 119 8.08 -9.02 9.62
N SER A 120 7.10 -8.12 9.67
CA SER A 120 7.03 -7.12 10.74
C SER A 120 6.88 -7.75 12.12
N ILE A 121 6.06 -8.81 12.27
CA ILE A 121 5.93 -9.53 13.55
C ILE A 121 7.26 -10.17 13.96
N HIS A 122 8.02 -10.71 13.01
CA HIS A 122 9.33 -11.31 13.30
C HIS A 122 10.37 -10.29 13.77
N ILE A 123 10.39 -9.11 13.15
CA ILE A 123 11.37 -8.06 13.47
C ILE A 123 11.00 -7.29 14.74
N TYR A 124 9.74 -6.89 14.87
CA TYR A 124 9.30 -5.92 15.88
C TYR A 124 8.47 -6.54 17.01
N GLY A 125 8.02 -7.79 16.86
CA GLY A 125 7.14 -8.46 17.81
C GLY A 125 5.66 -8.08 17.66
N LEU A 126 4.79 -8.74 18.44
CA LEU A 126 3.33 -8.67 18.30
C LEU A 126 2.67 -7.36 18.76
N ASN A 127 3.37 -6.53 19.52
CA ASN A 127 2.80 -5.32 20.15
C ASN A 127 3.37 -4.01 19.58
N SER A 128 3.95 -4.06 18.38
CA SER A 128 4.63 -2.90 17.79
C SER A 128 3.71 -2.12 16.83
N VAL A 129 3.93 -0.79 16.75
CA VAL A 129 3.19 0.13 15.87
C VAL A 129 3.43 -0.19 14.39
N GLU A 130 4.59 -0.74 14.07
CA GLU A 130 5.00 -1.17 12.73
C GLU A 130 4.11 -2.27 12.15
N LEU A 131 3.25 -2.90 12.97
CA LEU A 131 2.23 -3.83 12.50
C LEU A 131 0.96 -3.14 11.98
N VAL A 132 0.72 -1.88 12.34
CA VAL A 132 -0.48 -1.15 11.94
C VAL A 132 -0.58 -0.99 10.43
N PRO A 133 0.46 -0.57 9.68
CA PRO A 133 0.34 -0.39 8.24
C PRO A 133 -0.05 -1.68 7.47
N PRO A 134 0.55 -2.86 7.74
CA PRO A 134 0.08 -4.12 7.16
C PRO A 134 -1.39 -4.46 7.51
N TYR A 135 -1.83 -4.25 8.75
CA TYR A 135 -3.23 -4.47 9.13
C TYR A 135 -4.19 -3.57 8.36
N LEU A 136 -3.85 -2.30 8.18
CA LEU A 136 -4.66 -1.36 7.42
C LEU A 136 -4.79 -1.76 5.94
N ILE A 137 -3.72 -2.25 5.32
CA ILE A 137 -3.76 -2.74 3.94
C ILE A 137 -4.65 -3.98 3.82
N LEU A 138 -4.53 -4.92 4.77
CA LEU A 138 -5.38 -6.12 4.80
C LEU A 138 -6.86 -5.77 5.01
N ALA A 139 -7.15 -4.81 5.88
CA ALA A 139 -8.50 -4.30 6.09
C ALA A 139 -9.06 -3.66 4.82
N GLU A 140 -8.32 -2.76 4.18
CA GLU A 140 -8.74 -2.07 2.95
C GLU A 140 -9.02 -3.07 1.81
N ALA A 141 -8.13 -4.04 1.62
CA ALA A 141 -8.33 -5.12 0.67
C ALA A 141 -9.59 -5.93 0.98
N SER A 142 -9.80 -6.28 2.25
CA SER A 142 -10.97 -7.06 2.70
C SER A 142 -12.29 -6.28 2.51
N ILE A 143 -12.30 -4.97 2.78
CA ILE A 143 -13.44 -4.09 2.49
C ILE A 143 -13.73 -4.07 0.99
N GLY A 144 -12.71 -3.92 0.15
CA GLY A 144 -12.85 -3.91 -1.31
C GLY A 144 -13.40 -5.24 -1.88
N LEU A 145 -13.21 -6.35 -1.17
CA LEU A 145 -13.80 -7.66 -1.51
C LEU A 145 -15.18 -7.91 -0.88
N GLY A 146 -15.65 -7.02 0.00
CA GLY A 146 -16.90 -7.21 0.76
C GLY A 146 -16.77 -8.17 1.95
N HIS A 147 -15.55 -8.59 2.32
CA HIS A 147 -15.29 -9.42 3.50
C HIS A 147 -15.26 -8.56 4.77
N LEU A 148 -16.41 -7.98 5.14
CA LEU A 148 -16.50 -6.95 6.18
C LEU A 148 -16.15 -7.46 7.58
N THR A 149 -16.45 -8.73 7.89
CA THR A 149 -16.09 -9.35 9.17
C THR A 149 -14.57 -9.46 9.34
N GLN A 150 -13.88 -9.93 8.30
CA GLN A 150 -12.43 -10.04 8.29
C GLN A 150 -11.75 -8.66 8.34
N ALA A 151 -12.31 -7.67 7.65
CA ALA A 151 -11.82 -6.29 7.72
C ALA A 151 -11.91 -5.71 9.13
N GLU A 152 -13.02 -5.97 9.83
CA GLU A 152 -13.24 -5.54 11.21
C GLU A 152 -12.23 -6.18 12.17
N GLU A 153 -11.92 -7.48 12.01
CA GLU A 153 -10.89 -8.15 12.78
C GLU A 153 -9.53 -7.46 12.63
N TYR A 154 -9.09 -7.17 11.39
CA TYR A 154 -7.83 -6.46 11.16
C TYR A 154 -7.83 -5.04 11.71
N LEU A 155 -8.94 -4.31 11.59
CA LEU A 155 -9.04 -2.96 12.15
C LEU A 155 -9.06 -2.96 13.68
N SER A 156 -9.67 -3.96 14.31
CA SER A 156 -9.63 -4.12 15.76
C SER A 156 -8.20 -4.33 16.26
N GLN A 157 -7.39 -5.13 15.54
CA GLN A 157 -5.98 -5.35 15.85
C GLN A 157 -5.16 -4.07 15.67
N ALA A 158 -5.37 -3.34 14.57
CA ALA A 158 -4.72 -2.06 14.33
C ALA A 158 -5.07 -1.03 15.43
N GLN A 159 -6.35 -0.89 15.77
CA GLN A 159 -6.83 0.04 16.79
C GLN A 159 -6.25 -0.30 18.17
N TRP A 160 -6.22 -1.58 18.54
CA TRP A 160 -5.64 -2.03 19.79
C TRP A 160 -4.15 -1.69 19.92
N THR A 161 -3.38 -1.89 18.85
CA THR A 161 -1.96 -1.51 18.80
C THR A 161 -1.76 0.00 18.94
N VAL A 162 -2.60 0.79 18.26
CA VAL A 162 -2.56 2.26 18.36
C VAL A 162 -2.88 2.72 19.78
N LEU A 163 -3.91 2.16 20.43
CA LEU A 163 -4.31 2.50 21.80
C LEU A 163 -3.23 2.19 22.85
N LYS A 164 -2.46 1.12 22.64
CA LYS A 164 -1.37 0.73 23.55
C LYS A 164 -0.12 1.58 23.41
N THR A 165 0.00 2.34 22.33
CA THR A 165 1.20 3.12 22.04
C THR A 165 1.02 4.54 22.56
N SER A 166 1.94 5.00 23.42
CA SER A 166 1.85 6.32 24.05
C SER A 166 1.86 7.49 23.06
N HIS A 167 2.48 7.32 21.89
CA HIS A 167 2.51 8.33 20.82
C HIS A 167 2.46 7.65 19.45
N CYS A 168 1.26 7.48 18.90
CA CYS A 168 1.08 7.08 17.50
C CYS A 168 1.11 8.33 16.60
N SER A 169 1.70 8.23 15.41
CA SER A 169 1.74 9.36 14.49
C SER A 169 0.37 9.68 13.92
N ASP A 170 0.10 10.97 13.72
CA ASP A 170 -1.15 11.45 13.11
C ASP A 170 -1.40 10.83 11.73
N ALA A 171 -0.34 10.53 10.97
CA ALA A 171 -0.44 9.85 9.68
C ALA A 171 -1.01 8.42 9.80
N ILE A 172 -0.67 7.69 10.87
CA ILE A 172 -1.21 6.35 11.12
C ILE A 172 -2.65 6.45 11.63
N GLN A 173 -2.92 7.39 12.54
CA GLN A 173 -4.28 7.67 13.03
C GLN A 173 -5.24 8.00 11.88
N SER A 174 -4.83 8.90 10.98
CA SER A 174 -5.59 9.24 9.77
C SER A 174 -5.97 8.00 8.95
N LYS A 175 -4.99 7.15 8.62
CA LYS A 175 -5.26 5.93 7.83
C LYS A 175 -6.15 4.92 8.55
N LEU A 176 -6.03 4.80 9.88
CA LEU A 176 -6.92 3.94 10.69
C LEU A 176 -8.35 4.45 10.63
N HIS A 177 -8.56 5.74 10.90
CA HIS A 177 -9.86 6.38 10.85
C HIS A 177 -10.47 6.33 9.43
N ARG A 178 -9.66 6.47 8.38
CA ARG A 178 -10.12 6.29 7.00
C ARG A 178 -10.71 4.89 6.78
N ASN A 179 -9.99 3.85 7.18
CA ASN A 179 -10.42 2.47 6.99
C ASN A 179 -11.66 2.12 7.84
N LEU A 180 -11.76 2.63 9.08
CA LEU A 180 -12.97 2.50 9.90
C LEU A 180 -14.16 3.20 9.23
N GLY A 181 -13.95 4.40 8.69
CA GLY A 181 -14.96 5.14 7.93
C GLY A 181 -15.46 4.36 6.71
N LEU A 182 -14.55 3.74 5.96
CA LEU A 182 -14.87 2.87 4.82
C LEU A 182 -15.64 1.62 5.24
N LEU A 183 -15.23 0.96 6.34
CA LEU A 183 -15.91 -0.22 6.87
C LEU A 183 -17.36 0.11 7.25
N TYR A 184 -17.59 1.18 7.99
CA TYR A 184 -18.94 1.58 8.40
C TYR A 184 -19.80 2.03 7.23
N ALA A 185 -19.22 2.73 6.23
CA ALA A 185 -19.91 3.06 4.99
C ALA A 185 -20.35 1.79 4.22
N ALA A 186 -19.50 0.76 4.21
CA ALA A 186 -19.80 -0.53 3.58
C ALA A 186 -20.89 -1.31 4.35
N LYS A 187 -20.92 -1.20 5.68
CA LYS A 187 -22.00 -1.75 6.53
C LYS A 187 -23.32 -0.96 6.45
N GLY A 188 -23.32 0.22 5.82
CA GLY A 188 -24.49 1.12 5.75
C GLY A 188 -24.68 1.99 7.00
N ASN A 189 -23.77 1.94 7.97
CA ASN A 189 -23.79 2.83 9.13
C ASN A 189 -23.10 4.16 8.78
N PHE A 190 -23.87 5.07 8.19
CA PHE A 190 -23.30 6.30 7.66
C PHE A 190 -22.91 7.33 8.73
N GLU A 191 -23.54 7.33 9.90
CA GLU A 191 -23.22 8.26 10.99
C GLU A 191 -21.82 8.00 11.54
N GLU A 192 -21.55 6.75 11.93
CA GLU A 192 -20.22 6.31 12.36
C GLU A 192 -19.17 6.48 11.26
N SER A 193 -19.55 6.23 10.00
CA SER A 193 -18.66 6.46 8.87
C SER A 193 -18.21 7.92 8.78
N LEU A 194 -19.14 8.87 8.84
CA LEU A 194 -18.84 10.30 8.78
C LEU A 194 -18.01 10.76 9.99
N TYR A 195 -18.27 10.23 11.19
CA TYR A 195 -17.46 10.50 12.37
C TYR A 195 -16.00 10.08 12.17
N HIS A 196 -15.76 8.86 11.68
CA HIS A 196 -14.42 8.38 11.43
C HIS A 196 -13.74 9.13 10.28
N LEU A 197 -14.46 9.48 9.21
CA LEU A 197 -13.88 10.24 8.09
C LEU A 197 -13.55 11.69 8.47
N ALA A 198 -14.32 12.32 9.36
CA ALA A 198 -13.98 13.63 9.91
C ALA A 198 -12.66 13.59 10.71
N ASN A 199 -12.48 12.54 11.52
CA ASN A 199 -11.23 12.30 12.24
C ASN A 199 -10.06 12.02 11.28
N ASP A 200 -10.26 11.29 10.18
CA ASP A 200 -9.24 11.12 9.14
C ASP A 200 -8.77 12.48 8.61
N ILE A 201 -9.70 13.37 8.24
CA ILE A 201 -9.35 14.71 7.74
C ILE A 201 -8.57 15.51 8.79
N TYR A 202 -8.98 15.45 10.06
CA TYR A 202 -8.31 16.13 11.16
C TYR A 202 -6.85 15.65 11.30
N PHE A 203 -6.65 14.35 11.48
CA PHE A 203 -5.30 13.79 11.65
C PHE A 203 -4.44 13.94 10.38
N ALA A 204 -5.02 13.81 9.19
CA ALA A 204 -4.30 14.04 7.94
C ALA A 204 -3.83 15.50 7.83
N SER A 205 -4.66 16.45 8.30
CA SER A 205 -4.31 17.86 8.32
C SER A 205 -3.21 18.17 9.33
N CYS A 206 -3.23 17.53 10.51
CA CYS A 206 -2.14 17.62 11.49
C CYS A 206 -0.83 17.03 10.95
N ALA A 207 -0.89 15.89 10.27
CA ALA A 207 0.29 15.19 9.76
C ALA A 207 0.94 15.89 8.53
N PHE A 208 0.12 16.39 7.60
CA PHE A 208 0.59 16.79 6.27
C PHE A 208 0.28 18.24 5.89
N GLY A 209 -0.50 18.94 6.71
CA GLY A 209 -1.06 20.25 6.41
C GLY A 209 -2.38 20.18 5.63
N THR A 210 -3.16 21.25 5.71
CA THR A 210 -4.54 21.34 5.17
C THR A 210 -4.62 21.34 3.63
N ASN A 211 -3.53 21.70 2.95
CA ASN A 211 -3.45 21.80 1.49
C ASN A 211 -2.84 20.56 0.82
N ASN A 212 -2.47 19.54 1.59
CA ASN A 212 -1.83 18.34 1.04
C ASN A 212 -2.87 17.42 0.38
N ILE A 213 -2.50 16.74 -0.71
CA ILE A 213 -3.37 15.74 -1.34
C ILE A 213 -3.70 14.58 -0.37
N SER A 214 -2.85 14.30 0.62
CA SER A 214 -3.10 13.27 1.62
C SER A 214 -4.33 13.56 2.51
N SER A 215 -4.72 14.82 2.66
CA SER A 215 -5.93 15.22 3.39
C SER A 215 -7.20 15.20 2.52
N SER A 216 -7.07 15.11 1.19
CA SER A 216 -8.23 15.08 0.28
C SER A 216 -8.95 13.73 0.25
N GLY A 217 -8.27 12.64 0.62
CA GLY A 217 -8.84 11.29 0.66
C GLY A 217 -10.07 11.19 1.59
N GLY A 218 -10.01 11.81 2.77
CA GLY A 218 -11.13 11.84 3.70
C GLY A 218 -12.36 12.55 3.14
N TYR A 219 -12.16 13.73 2.53
CA TYR A 219 -13.23 14.49 1.86
C TYR A 219 -13.89 13.70 0.73
N TYR A 220 -13.10 13.00 -0.09
CA TYR A 220 -13.62 12.14 -1.16
C TYR A 220 -14.51 11.02 -0.62
N HIS A 221 -14.10 10.36 0.46
CA HIS A 221 -14.92 9.32 1.07
C HIS A 221 -16.18 9.88 1.75
N MET A 222 -16.10 11.07 2.37
CA MET A 222 -17.30 11.73 2.93
C MET A 222 -18.30 12.08 1.83
N ALA A 223 -17.82 12.59 0.69
CA ALA A 223 -18.65 12.88 -0.47
C ALA A 223 -19.38 11.62 -0.97
N ASN A 224 -18.68 10.48 -1.05
CA ASN A 224 -19.29 9.19 -1.39
C ASN A 224 -20.39 8.76 -0.41
N VAL A 225 -20.21 9.01 0.89
CA VAL A 225 -21.23 8.71 1.91
C VAL A 225 -22.46 9.60 1.74
N PHE A 226 -22.28 10.91 1.54
CA PHE A 226 -23.41 11.83 1.30
C PHE A 226 -24.13 11.55 -0.02
N PHE A 227 -23.39 11.15 -1.06
CA PHE A 227 -23.96 10.68 -2.32
C PHE A 227 -24.87 9.47 -2.10
N ARG A 228 -24.45 8.47 -1.30
CA ARG A 228 -25.28 7.32 -0.93
C ARG A 228 -26.51 7.70 -0.08
N GLN A 229 -26.46 8.81 0.64
CA GLN A 229 -27.60 9.38 1.36
C GLN A 229 -28.51 10.26 0.49
N ASN A 230 -28.22 10.41 -0.81
CA ASN A 230 -28.93 11.30 -1.73
C ASN A 230 -28.87 12.80 -1.36
N LYS A 231 -27.83 13.22 -0.61
CA LYS A 231 -27.55 14.63 -0.26
C LYS A 231 -26.55 15.21 -1.25
N MET A 232 -27.04 15.42 -2.47
CA MET A 232 -26.23 15.73 -3.65
C MET A 232 -25.51 17.08 -3.56
N ASP A 233 -26.17 18.08 -2.97
CA ASP A 233 -25.63 19.41 -2.71
C ASP A 233 -24.34 19.36 -1.87
N ILE A 234 -24.35 18.58 -0.80
CA ILE A 234 -23.19 18.40 0.08
C ILE A 234 -22.10 17.60 -0.63
N ALA A 235 -22.49 16.52 -1.32
CA ALA A 235 -21.55 15.68 -2.05
C ALA A 235 -20.79 16.48 -3.14
N ASP A 236 -21.49 17.27 -3.95
CA ASP A 236 -20.91 18.08 -5.01
C ASP A 236 -19.97 19.16 -4.47
N SER A 237 -20.33 19.79 -3.35
CA SER A 237 -19.44 20.73 -2.66
C SER A 237 -18.14 20.06 -2.22
N LEU A 238 -18.22 18.85 -1.66
CA LEU A 238 -17.03 18.11 -1.20
C LEU A 238 -16.17 17.62 -2.36
N TYR A 239 -16.76 17.14 -3.46
CA TYR A 239 -16.01 16.77 -4.67
C TYR A 239 -15.30 17.97 -5.30
N SER A 240 -15.94 19.14 -5.30
CA SER A 240 -15.34 20.39 -5.79
C SER A 240 -14.13 20.79 -4.95
N GLU A 241 -14.22 20.62 -3.62
CA GLU A 241 -13.14 20.86 -2.67
C GLU A 241 -11.95 19.89 -2.83
N VAL A 242 -12.22 18.63 -3.18
CA VAL A 242 -11.16 17.66 -3.53
C VAL A 242 -10.48 18.07 -4.83
N SER A 243 -11.28 18.38 -5.85
CA SER A 243 -10.79 18.76 -7.19
C SER A 243 -9.95 20.03 -7.14
N SER A 244 -10.36 21.04 -6.37
CA SER A 244 -9.62 22.30 -6.23
C SER A 244 -8.26 22.10 -5.56
N ARG A 245 -8.17 21.24 -4.55
CA ARG A 245 -6.89 20.88 -3.89
C ARG A 245 -5.97 20.09 -4.83
N SER A 246 -6.50 19.09 -5.52
CA SER A 246 -5.72 18.28 -6.48
C SER A 246 -5.23 19.09 -7.67
N LEU A 247 -6.07 19.96 -8.24
CA LEU A 247 -5.71 20.83 -9.38
C LEU A 247 -4.65 21.87 -9.02
N LYS A 248 -4.71 22.47 -7.81
CA LYS A 248 -3.66 23.38 -7.34
C LYS A 248 -2.29 22.71 -7.34
N LEU A 249 -2.22 21.45 -6.91
CA LEU A 249 -0.96 20.71 -6.82
C LEU A 249 -0.41 20.34 -8.20
N VAL A 250 -1.27 19.91 -9.12
CA VAL A 250 -0.90 19.67 -10.53
C VAL A 250 -0.41 20.97 -11.19
N PHE A 251 -1.10 22.08 -10.95
CA PHE A 251 -0.70 23.39 -11.47
C PHE A 251 0.64 23.85 -10.87
N MET A 252 0.87 23.69 -9.57
CA MET A 252 2.15 24.03 -8.93
C MET A 252 3.32 23.17 -9.42
N LEU A 253 3.12 21.86 -9.58
CA LEU A 253 4.16 20.97 -10.14
C LEU A 253 4.46 21.31 -11.60
N PHE A 254 3.41 21.57 -12.39
CA PHE A 254 3.56 22.01 -13.76
C PHE A 254 4.31 23.36 -13.85
N TRP A 255 3.94 24.34 -13.03
CA TRP A 255 4.61 25.64 -12.96
C TRP A 255 6.08 25.52 -12.53
N SER A 256 6.38 24.66 -11.55
CA SER A 256 7.76 24.39 -11.14
C SER A 256 8.59 23.72 -12.25
N MET A 257 7.99 22.82 -13.04
CA MET A 257 8.64 22.28 -14.24
C MET A 257 8.87 23.36 -15.31
N VAL A 258 7.91 24.28 -15.52
CA VAL A 258 8.07 25.42 -16.43
C VAL A 258 9.24 26.30 -16.00
N GLU A 259 9.33 26.66 -14.73
CA GLU A 259 10.44 27.47 -14.20
C GLU A 259 11.78 26.73 -14.27
N PHE A 260 11.80 25.42 -14.02
CA PHE A 260 13.01 24.59 -14.18
C PHE A 260 13.47 24.52 -15.64
N VAL A 261 12.54 24.41 -16.60
CA VAL A 261 12.85 24.43 -18.04
C VAL A 261 13.34 25.82 -18.46
N LYS A 262 12.71 26.91 -18.01
CA LYS A 262 13.19 28.28 -18.25
C LYS A 262 14.61 28.49 -17.71
N ALA A 263 14.94 27.93 -16.55
CA ALA A 263 16.27 28.01 -15.95
C ALA A 263 17.35 27.23 -16.74
N LEU A 264 16.96 26.14 -17.42
CA LEU A 264 17.87 25.32 -18.23
C LEU A 264 18.04 25.84 -19.67
N THR A 265 17.04 26.51 -20.22
CA THR A 265 17.08 27.07 -21.57
C THR A 265 16.92 28.58 -21.52
N SER A 266 18.02 29.33 -21.63
CA SER A 266 18.02 30.80 -21.77
C SER A 266 17.36 31.32 -23.07
N ILE A 267 16.56 30.50 -23.76
CA ILE A 267 16.14 30.68 -25.17
C ILE A 267 14.61 30.62 -25.35
N LEU A 268 13.82 30.20 -24.36
CA LEU A 268 12.35 30.17 -24.52
C LEU A 268 11.73 31.50 -24.07
N THR A 269 11.37 32.35 -25.03
CA THR A 269 10.60 33.58 -24.79
C THR A 269 9.17 33.25 -24.33
N GLU A 270 8.56 34.15 -23.54
CA GLU A 270 7.21 33.95 -22.96
C GLU A 270 6.14 33.61 -24.00
N ASP A 271 6.28 34.08 -25.23
CA ASP A 271 5.36 33.83 -26.34
C ASP A 271 5.27 32.35 -26.75
N PHE A 272 6.37 31.59 -26.62
CA PHE A 272 6.38 30.16 -26.97
C PHE A 272 5.57 29.34 -25.95
N PHE A 273 5.61 29.75 -24.68
CA PHE A 273 4.84 29.12 -23.61
C PHE A 273 3.35 29.40 -23.76
N ILE A 274 2.94 30.63 -24.09
CA ILE A 274 1.52 30.99 -24.28
C ILE A 274 0.91 30.21 -25.45
N LEU A 275 1.65 30.08 -26.56
CA LEU A 275 1.21 29.30 -27.73
C LEU A 275 1.13 27.80 -27.45
N TYR A 276 2.09 27.24 -26.71
CA TYR A 276 2.05 25.83 -26.27
C TYR A 276 0.88 25.57 -25.31
N PHE A 277 0.61 26.50 -24.38
CA PHE A 277 -0.53 26.43 -23.46
C PHE A 277 -1.88 26.48 -24.21
N ALA A 278 -2.03 27.39 -25.17
CA ALA A 278 -3.24 27.49 -25.97
C ALA A 278 -3.48 26.23 -26.84
N TRP A 279 -2.39 25.58 -27.29
CA TRP A 279 -2.45 24.33 -28.04
C TRP A 279 -2.78 23.12 -27.15
N PHE A 280 -2.15 22.99 -25.98
CA PHE A 280 -2.36 21.88 -25.04
C PHE A 280 -3.79 21.87 -24.47
N PHE A 281 -4.36 23.04 -24.15
CA PHE A 281 -5.74 23.15 -23.65
C PHE A 281 -6.81 23.04 -24.75
N LYS A 282 -6.47 23.18 -26.05
CA LYS A 282 -7.40 22.97 -27.17
C LYS A 282 -7.52 21.52 -27.64
N GLY A 283 -6.69 20.60 -27.13
CA GLY A 283 -6.82 19.16 -27.43
C GLY A 283 -6.51 18.74 -28.87
N GLU A 284 -5.80 19.55 -29.66
CA GLU A 284 -5.44 19.23 -31.06
C GLU A 284 -4.07 18.52 -31.15
N TYR A 285 -4.01 17.24 -30.79
CA TYR A 285 -2.75 16.47 -30.75
C TYR A 285 -2.06 16.19 -32.09
N THR A 286 -2.61 16.62 -33.24
CA THR A 286 -2.13 16.16 -34.57
C THR A 286 -1.45 17.23 -35.43
N LYS A 287 -1.40 18.51 -35.03
CA LYS A 287 -0.70 19.55 -35.80
C LYS A 287 0.01 20.57 -34.90
N PHE A 288 1.22 20.24 -34.48
CA PHE A 288 2.17 21.24 -34.00
C PHE A 288 3.01 21.73 -35.21
N PRO A 289 2.91 23.00 -35.66
CA PRO A 289 3.61 23.47 -36.86
C PRO A 289 5.07 23.84 -36.52
N LEU A 290 5.89 22.88 -36.11
CA LEU A 290 7.29 23.11 -35.72
C LEU A 290 8.28 23.16 -36.91
N LEU A 291 7.85 22.91 -38.15
CA LEU A 291 8.77 22.67 -39.27
C LEU A 291 9.07 23.85 -40.20
N LYS A 292 8.56 25.06 -39.95
CA LYS A 292 8.83 26.23 -40.83
C LYS A 292 9.70 27.35 -40.24
N MET A 293 10.02 27.33 -38.95
CA MET A 293 10.81 28.42 -38.32
C MET A 293 12.31 28.14 -38.16
N TRP A 294 12.81 26.98 -38.58
CA TRP A 294 14.24 26.61 -38.50
C TRP A 294 14.97 26.65 -39.86
N LYS A 295 14.53 27.53 -40.77
CA LYS A 295 15.28 27.90 -41.98
C LYS A 295 15.33 29.41 -42.12
N LYS A 296 16.22 30.04 -41.37
CA LYS A 296 17.10 31.13 -41.80
C LYS A 296 18.14 31.41 -40.73
#